data_AF-A0A515ER18-F1
#
_entry.id   AF-A0A515ER18-F1
#
_cell.length_a   1.000
_cell.length_b   1.000
_cell.length_c   1.000
_cell.angle_alpha   90.00
_cell.angle_beta   90.00
_cell.angle_gamma   90.00
#
_symmetry.space_group_name_H-M   'P 1'
#
loop_
_entity.id
_entity.type
_entity.pdbx_description
1 polymer ?
#
loop_
_entity_poly.entity_id
_entity_poly.type
_entity_poly.pdbx_seq_one_letter_code
_entity_poly.pdbx_strand_id
1 'polypeptide(L)'
;MNIFYKLIAYTFFLASHFCWAQPIEARVALVIGNSSYKNAPLKNPANDSHDMAKKLGSLGFYVVERKDLTIRQIGATLREFGSKLTPGGVALVFYAGHGLQIKGKNYFPAVDADINGEEDVPNQSLSTEQIMDTLADAKTRLNLVFLDACRDNPFARGFRSSSRGLSRESAPSGTLVSFATRPGSVASDGDGRNGLYTGVLLREMANVNMPIEQLLKKVVGGVKQASANQQEPWMEGSIEGDFCFALCGPDGSSSADDHALWGYVKDSNNISDFNSYIEKFPAGLFVAIAKNRVLALERINLDRLQTLNKSAASSTEPPSKYIVQPSSKPKENLVFLEESTKNSWSNKTIKDCFECPEVVLLSGGKYVMGVDDGSNAAPAHTVTVGAFGIGKIEVTQSQWQYIMGSNPSRFKTVGVDLPVENISWNDAKTFVKKLSAKTGKKYRLPTEAEWEYSARANALGKWSYGDDEDRLGEFAWYGANSGGMSHPVSQKRPNNFGLFDMYGNVEEWVEDCYHPDYADAPTDGTAWLIDCKSDYRVRRGGSWGYDAKEMLASSRSHAAPGFARHYLGIRVARDLN
;
A
#
# COMPACT_ATOMS: atom_id res chain seq x y z
N MET A 1 -82.52 -9.43 10.63
CA MET A 1 -82.26 -10.80 11.10
C MET A 1 -80.74 -10.99 11.09
N ASN A 2 -80.13 -10.96 12.28
CA ASN A 2 -78.93 -11.69 12.76
C ASN A 2 -77.87 -12.18 11.75
N ILE A 3 -76.56 -12.22 11.99
CA ILE A 3 -75.64 -12.00 13.12
C ILE A 3 -74.23 -12.28 12.51
N PHE A 4 -73.20 -11.52 12.92
CA PHE A 4 -71.78 -11.88 13.11
C PHE A 4 -71.08 -12.95 12.23
N TYR A 5 -69.85 -12.66 11.73
CA TYR A 5 -68.58 -13.02 12.40
C TYR A 5 -67.32 -12.68 11.55
N LYS A 6 -66.44 -11.85 12.15
CA LYS A 6 -64.97 -11.87 12.15
C LYS A 6 -64.18 -12.32 10.90
N LEU A 7 -63.39 -11.40 10.36
CA LEU A 7 -61.97 -11.66 10.06
C LEU A 7 -61.15 -10.37 10.19
N ILE A 8 -60.50 -10.24 11.35
CA ILE A 8 -59.34 -9.38 11.58
C ILE A 8 -58.13 -10.22 11.17
N ALA A 9 -57.34 -9.76 10.20
CA ALA A 9 -55.97 -10.23 10.01
C ALA A 9 -55.15 -9.18 9.24
N TYR A 10 -54.44 -8.36 10.02
CA TYR A 10 -53.11 -7.79 9.74
C TYR A 10 -52.76 -7.43 8.29
N THR A 11 -53.12 -6.23 7.85
CA THR A 11 -52.30 -5.51 6.86
C THR A 11 -51.03 -5.02 7.53
N PHE A 12 -49.95 -5.77 7.33
CA PHE A 12 -48.57 -5.40 7.65
C PHE A 12 -48.26 -4.04 7.02
N PHE A 13 -47.97 -3.03 7.84
CA PHE A 13 -47.26 -1.83 7.42
C PHE A 13 -45.83 -2.27 7.03
N LEU A 14 -45.60 -2.56 5.75
CA LEU A 14 -44.26 -2.57 5.18
C LEU A 14 -43.80 -1.12 5.12
N ALA A 15 -43.25 -0.63 6.24
CA ALA A 15 -42.40 0.55 6.23
C ALA A 15 -41.19 0.20 5.36
N SER A 16 -41.25 0.60 4.09
CA SER A 16 -40.13 0.65 3.18
C SER A 16 -39.05 1.50 3.83
N HIS A 17 -38.11 0.83 4.50
CA HIS A 17 -36.86 1.44 4.91
C HIS A 17 -36.09 1.73 3.62
N PHE A 18 -36.34 2.90 3.04
CA PHE A 18 -35.40 3.51 2.11
C PHE A 18 -34.10 3.68 2.89
N CYS A 19 -33.18 2.74 2.72
CA CYS A 19 -31.81 2.89 3.17
C CYS A 19 -31.20 3.97 2.28
N TRP A 20 -31.15 5.21 2.76
CA TRP A 20 -30.45 6.28 2.09
C TRP A 20 -28.97 5.90 2.06
N ALA A 21 -28.47 5.52 0.90
CA ALA A 21 -27.04 5.34 0.70
C ALA A 21 -26.36 6.67 1.03
N GLN A 22 -25.51 6.68 2.05
CA GLN A 22 -24.75 7.87 2.43
C GLN A 22 -23.90 8.31 1.22
N PRO A 23 -24.01 9.57 0.79
CA PRO A 23 -23.23 10.07 -0.35
C PRO A 23 -21.75 9.93 -0.04
N ILE A 24 -20.99 9.52 -1.05
CA ILE A 24 -19.55 9.40 -0.95
C ILE A 24 -18.95 10.80 -0.81
N GLU A 25 -18.37 11.08 0.35
CA GLU A 25 -17.76 12.37 0.67
C GLU A 25 -16.29 12.35 0.27
N ALA A 26 -15.91 13.18 -0.71
CA ALA A 26 -14.51 13.31 -1.10
C ALA A 26 -13.70 13.95 0.04
N ARG A 27 -12.65 13.26 0.48
CA ARG A 27 -11.77 13.66 1.58
C ARG A 27 -10.33 13.79 1.10
N VAL A 28 -9.71 14.93 1.34
CA VAL A 28 -8.34 15.22 0.89
C VAL A 28 -7.55 15.86 2.02
N ALA A 29 -6.32 15.41 2.23
CA ALA A 29 -5.44 15.95 3.24
C ALA A 29 -4.11 16.44 2.66
N LEU A 30 -3.62 17.56 3.16
CA LEU A 30 -2.24 18.00 3.05
C LEU A 30 -1.55 17.76 4.38
N VAL A 31 -0.47 16.98 4.39
CA VAL A 31 0.25 16.61 5.60
C VAL A 31 1.71 16.99 5.44
N ILE A 32 2.17 17.96 6.23
CA ILE A 32 3.52 18.51 6.15
C ILE A 32 4.26 18.25 7.47
N GLY A 33 5.46 17.69 7.37
CA GLY A 33 6.38 17.54 8.50
C GLY A 33 7.75 18.12 8.16
N ASN A 34 8.11 19.22 8.80
CA ASN A 34 9.41 19.86 8.62
C ASN A 34 10.28 19.60 9.85
N SER A 35 11.35 18.85 9.67
CA SER A 35 12.28 18.41 10.70
C SER A 35 13.70 18.91 10.47
N SER A 36 14.20 18.86 9.23
CA SER A 36 15.62 19.02 8.91
C SER A 36 16.07 20.47 8.70
N TYR A 37 15.67 21.39 9.59
CA TYR A 37 16.11 22.78 9.54
C TYR A 37 17.62 22.90 9.77
N LYS A 38 18.29 23.74 8.98
CA LYS A 38 19.76 23.95 9.07
C LYS A 38 20.25 24.31 10.47
N ASN A 39 19.52 25.18 11.18
CA ASN A 39 19.98 25.79 12.44
C ASN A 39 19.20 25.34 13.69
N ALA A 40 18.08 24.62 13.52
CA ALA A 40 17.20 24.22 14.62
C ALA A 40 16.40 22.96 14.25
N PRO A 41 17.07 21.80 14.07
CA PRO A 41 16.39 20.58 13.67
C PRO A 41 15.39 20.10 14.74
N LEU A 42 14.29 19.50 14.30
CA LEU A 42 13.26 18.91 15.16
C LEU A 42 13.17 17.39 14.93
N LYS A 43 13.06 16.64 16.02
CA LYS A 43 13.10 15.16 16.00
C LYS A 43 11.80 14.53 15.50
N ASN A 44 10.65 15.08 15.87
CA ASN A 44 9.35 14.41 15.77
C ASN A 44 8.54 14.72 14.49
N PRO A 45 8.60 15.91 13.87
CA PRO A 45 7.71 16.27 12.75
C PRO A 45 7.69 15.30 11.56
N ALA A 46 8.83 14.70 11.21
CA ALA A 46 8.90 13.68 10.15
C ALA A 46 8.14 12.39 10.51
N ASN A 47 8.10 12.00 11.78
CA ASN A 47 7.29 10.87 12.25
C ASN A 47 5.82 11.28 12.38
N ASP A 48 5.55 12.47 12.93
CA ASP A 48 4.21 12.99 13.13
C ASP A 48 3.43 13.06 11.81
N SER A 49 4.06 13.67 10.79
CA SER A 49 3.49 13.75 9.44
C SER A 49 3.30 12.37 8.81
N HIS A 50 4.25 11.45 8.96
CA HIS A 50 4.14 10.12 8.38
C HIS A 50 3.01 9.30 9.00
N ASP A 51 2.96 9.25 10.33
CA ASP A 51 1.97 8.48 11.07
C ASP A 51 0.56 9.11 10.88
N MET A 52 0.47 10.44 10.77
CA MET A 52 -0.77 11.16 10.41
C MET A 52 -1.22 10.86 8.97
N ALA A 53 -0.31 10.89 8.00
CA ALA A 53 -0.62 10.56 6.61
C ALA A 53 -1.16 9.13 6.49
N LYS A 54 -0.51 8.17 7.15
CA LYS A 54 -0.97 6.78 7.20
C LYS A 54 -2.36 6.66 7.84
N LYS A 55 -2.58 7.33 8.97
CA LYS A 55 -3.87 7.30 9.67
C LYS A 55 -5.00 7.88 8.83
N LEU A 56 -4.80 9.06 8.24
CA LEU A 56 -5.77 9.70 7.36
C LEU A 56 -6.06 8.85 6.12
N GLY A 57 -5.02 8.24 5.54
CA GLY A 57 -5.16 7.29 4.44
C GLY A 57 -6.09 6.12 4.80
N SER A 58 -5.91 5.50 5.97
CA SER A 58 -6.81 4.43 6.47
C SER A 58 -8.25 4.90 6.75
N LEU A 59 -8.45 6.21 6.91
CA LEU A 59 -9.75 6.86 7.14
C LEU A 59 -10.36 7.41 5.85
N GLY A 60 -9.82 6.99 4.69
CA GLY A 60 -10.38 7.30 3.37
C GLY A 60 -9.98 8.66 2.81
N PHE A 61 -8.95 9.32 3.35
CA PHE A 61 -8.41 10.54 2.74
C PHE A 61 -7.47 10.20 1.58
N TYR A 62 -7.53 11.00 0.51
CA TYR A 62 -6.41 11.16 -0.41
C TYR A 62 -5.39 12.08 0.24
N VAL A 63 -4.15 11.62 0.44
CA VAL A 63 -3.14 12.37 1.20
C VAL A 63 -2.01 12.86 0.30
N VAL A 64 -1.79 14.18 0.31
CA VAL A 64 -0.59 14.84 -0.22
C VAL A 64 0.39 15.00 0.94
N GLU A 65 1.36 14.09 1.06
CA GLU A 65 2.39 14.13 2.11
C GLU A 65 3.62 14.92 1.63
N ARG A 66 4.19 15.75 2.50
CA ARG A 66 5.46 16.45 2.30
C ARG A 66 6.33 16.34 3.54
N LYS A 67 7.56 15.89 3.35
CA LYS A 67 8.61 15.91 4.36
C LYS A 67 9.62 16.97 3.97
N ASP A 68 10.05 17.76 4.95
CA ASP A 68 11.10 18.76 4.80
C ASP A 68 10.85 19.70 3.61
N LEU A 69 9.71 20.39 3.65
CA LEU A 69 9.25 21.29 2.60
C LEU A 69 10.23 22.44 2.41
N THR A 70 10.67 22.62 1.16
CA THR A 70 11.54 23.74 0.75
C THR A 70 10.73 24.91 0.20
N ILE A 71 11.32 26.11 0.18
CA ILE A 71 10.68 27.34 -0.32
C ILE A 71 10.13 27.15 -1.74
N ARG A 72 10.93 26.57 -2.65
CA ARG A 72 10.54 26.33 -4.04
C ARG A 72 9.37 25.35 -4.19
N GLN A 73 9.15 24.49 -3.20
CA GLN A 73 8.08 23.49 -3.22
C GLN A 73 6.76 24.01 -2.65
N ILE A 74 6.73 25.15 -1.94
CA ILE A 74 5.51 25.67 -1.30
C ILE A 74 4.39 25.87 -2.34
N GLY A 75 4.65 26.68 -3.36
CA GLY A 75 3.63 27.00 -4.37
C GLY A 75 3.18 25.77 -5.16
N ALA A 76 4.09 24.84 -5.47
CA ALA A 76 3.73 23.60 -6.16
C ALA A 76 2.87 22.69 -5.28
N THR A 77 3.21 22.59 -3.99
CA THR A 77 2.45 21.79 -3.00
C THR A 77 1.04 22.32 -2.82
N LEU A 78 0.85 23.63 -2.67
CA LEU A 78 -0.49 24.21 -2.52
C LEU A 78 -1.33 24.06 -3.79
N ARG A 79 -0.74 24.25 -4.98
CA ARG A 79 -1.44 24.00 -6.24
C ARG A 79 -1.84 22.54 -6.41
N GLU A 80 -0.96 21.60 -6.08
CA GLU A 80 -1.28 20.18 -6.12
C GLU A 80 -2.42 19.88 -5.15
N PHE A 81 -2.30 20.26 -3.88
CA PHE A 81 -3.34 20.07 -2.88
C PHE A 81 -4.68 20.66 -3.33
N GLY A 82 -4.70 21.94 -3.71
CA GLY A 82 -5.90 22.63 -4.20
C GLY A 82 -6.54 21.94 -5.40
N SER A 83 -5.74 21.42 -6.34
CA SER A 83 -6.25 20.70 -7.52
C SER A 83 -6.96 19.38 -7.19
N LYS A 84 -6.71 18.81 -6.00
CA LYS A 84 -7.36 17.56 -5.54
C LYS A 84 -8.62 17.83 -4.73
N LEU A 85 -8.79 19.04 -4.21
CA LEU A 85 -9.98 19.44 -3.48
C LEU A 85 -11.20 19.48 -4.41
N THR A 86 -12.36 19.18 -3.85
CA THR A 86 -13.64 19.17 -4.58
C THR A 86 -14.66 20.03 -3.85
N PRO A 87 -15.45 20.86 -4.56
CA PRO A 87 -16.54 21.59 -3.95
C PRO A 87 -17.49 20.69 -3.14
N GLY A 88 -17.86 21.12 -1.94
CA GLY A 88 -18.67 20.33 -1.00
C GLY A 88 -17.94 19.17 -0.30
N GLY A 89 -16.65 18.92 -0.61
CA GLY A 89 -15.84 17.90 0.06
C GLY A 89 -15.27 18.35 1.41
N VAL A 90 -14.42 17.50 1.99
CA VAL A 90 -13.70 17.78 3.24
C VAL A 90 -12.21 17.94 2.95
N ALA A 91 -11.64 19.05 3.40
CA ALA A 91 -10.21 19.28 3.38
C ALA A 91 -9.63 19.17 4.79
N LEU A 92 -8.44 18.58 4.89
CA LEU A 92 -7.66 18.58 6.11
C LEU A 92 -6.24 19.07 5.82
N VAL A 93 -5.71 19.93 6.69
CA VAL A 93 -4.30 20.31 6.68
C VAL A 93 -3.71 19.94 8.02
N PHE A 94 -2.63 19.17 8.01
CA PHE A 94 -1.81 18.90 9.18
C PHE A 94 -0.41 19.45 8.95
N TYR A 95 0.10 20.20 9.92
CA TYR A 95 1.47 20.69 9.93
C TYR A 95 2.16 20.36 11.25
N ALA A 96 3.34 19.77 11.17
CA ALA A 96 4.27 19.63 12.27
C ALA A 96 5.62 20.29 11.91
N GLY A 97 6.17 21.08 12.83
CA GLY A 97 7.43 21.81 12.61
C GLY A 97 7.56 23.09 13.43
N HIS A 98 8.46 23.98 13.04
CA HIS A 98 8.53 25.32 13.62
C HIS A 98 7.37 26.19 13.14
N GLY A 99 6.86 27.05 14.02
CA GLY A 99 5.86 28.06 13.71
C GLY A 99 6.28 29.43 14.23
N LEU A 100 6.08 30.46 13.40
CA LEU A 100 6.39 31.85 13.70
C LEU A 100 5.15 32.72 13.57
N GLN A 101 5.06 33.76 14.40
CA GLN A 101 4.05 34.80 14.27
C GLN A 101 4.72 36.14 13.99
N ILE A 102 4.32 36.79 12.89
CA ILE A 102 4.76 38.14 12.53
C ILE A 102 3.54 38.99 12.17
N LYS A 103 3.38 40.15 12.83
CA LYS A 103 2.27 41.09 12.61
C LYS A 103 0.88 40.45 12.65
N GLY A 104 0.69 39.48 13.55
CA GLY A 104 -0.58 38.77 13.72
C GLY A 104 -0.87 37.71 12.65
N LYS A 105 0.10 37.36 11.79
CA LYS A 105 0.01 36.28 10.81
C LYS A 105 0.93 35.13 11.20
N ASN A 106 0.47 33.90 10.94
CA ASN A 106 1.21 32.69 11.24
C ASN A 106 1.96 32.16 10.02
N TYR A 107 3.21 31.77 10.24
CA TYR A 107 4.14 31.30 9.24
C TYR A 107 4.82 30.01 9.69
N PHE A 108 5.09 29.16 8.71
CA PHE A 108 5.69 27.85 8.84
C PHE A 108 6.96 27.83 7.98
N PRO A 109 8.14 28.11 8.56
CA PRO A 109 9.38 28.18 7.80
C PRO A 109 9.65 26.91 7.03
N ALA A 110 10.14 27.07 5.80
CA ALA A 110 10.71 25.97 5.05
C ALA A 110 12.00 25.47 5.71
N VAL A 111 12.41 24.22 5.46
CA VAL A 111 13.64 23.67 6.05
C VAL A 111 14.91 24.35 5.52
N ASP A 112 14.85 24.91 4.33
CA ASP A 112 15.93 25.66 3.69
C ASP A 112 15.84 27.17 3.90
N ALA A 113 14.90 27.63 4.74
CA ALA A 113 14.68 29.03 5.06
C ALA A 113 15.96 29.72 5.57
N ASP A 114 16.22 30.90 5.03
CA ASP A 114 17.27 31.82 5.47
C ASP A 114 16.60 33.09 6.01
N ILE A 115 16.43 33.15 7.33
CA ILE A 115 15.70 34.22 8.04
C ILE A 115 16.70 34.98 8.90
N ASN A 116 17.03 36.20 8.47
CA ASN A 116 17.91 37.12 9.18
C ASN A 116 17.14 38.25 9.86
N GLY A 117 15.95 38.59 9.34
CA GLY A 117 15.02 39.58 9.89
C GLY A 117 13.55 39.17 9.76
N GLU A 118 12.64 39.94 10.38
CA GLU A 118 11.18 39.69 10.33
C GLU A 118 10.64 39.85 8.90
N GLU A 119 11.30 40.66 8.08
CA GLU A 119 11.02 40.93 6.67
C GLU A 119 11.26 39.73 5.75
N ASP A 120 12.12 38.78 6.15
CA ASP A 120 12.42 37.59 5.36
C ASP A 120 11.32 36.53 5.51
N VAL A 121 10.67 36.50 6.68
CA VAL A 121 9.72 35.44 7.09
C VAL A 121 8.66 35.16 6.02
N PRO A 122 7.97 36.15 5.43
CA PRO A 122 6.91 35.89 4.44
C PRO A 122 7.39 35.21 3.16
N ASN A 123 8.63 35.44 2.75
CA ASN A 123 9.19 34.86 1.51
C ASN A 123 9.90 33.52 1.75
N GLN A 124 10.11 33.15 3.02
CA GLN A 124 10.86 31.97 3.45
C GLN A 124 9.97 30.89 4.08
N SER A 125 8.64 31.13 4.11
CA SER A 125 7.69 30.32 4.88
C SER A 125 6.39 30.07 4.11
N LEU A 126 5.72 28.97 4.44
CA LEU A 126 4.31 28.76 4.14
C LEU A 126 3.48 29.56 5.16
N SER A 127 2.45 30.30 4.74
CA SER A 127 1.56 31.00 5.68
C SER A 127 0.22 30.30 5.86
N THR A 128 -0.42 30.52 7.02
CA THR A 128 -1.82 30.14 7.22
C THR A 128 -2.76 30.80 6.23
N GLU A 129 -2.50 32.06 5.86
CA GLU A 129 -3.28 32.80 4.84
C GLU A 129 -3.26 32.06 3.49
N GLN A 130 -2.10 31.62 3.00
CA GLN A 130 -1.99 30.84 1.76
C GLN A 130 -2.78 29.52 1.83
N ILE A 131 -2.78 28.86 3.00
CA ILE A 131 -3.57 27.66 3.23
C ILE A 131 -5.07 28.01 3.17
N MET A 132 -5.50 29.04 3.91
CA MET A 132 -6.90 29.45 3.96
C MET A 132 -7.43 29.90 2.60
N ASP A 133 -6.64 30.62 1.81
CA ASP A 133 -7.00 31.02 0.44
C ASP A 133 -7.21 29.78 -0.44
N THR A 134 -6.30 28.80 -0.37
CA THR A 134 -6.42 27.53 -1.11
C THR A 134 -7.71 26.77 -0.73
N LEU A 135 -8.07 26.79 0.56
CA LEU A 135 -9.28 26.14 1.07
C LEU A 135 -10.56 26.89 0.68
N ALA A 136 -10.53 28.22 0.74
CA ALA A 136 -11.65 29.08 0.37
C ALA A 136 -11.99 28.96 -1.13
N ASP A 137 -10.98 28.94 -1.99
CA ASP A 137 -11.14 28.78 -3.44
C ASP A 137 -11.78 27.44 -3.81
N ALA A 138 -11.50 26.39 -3.05
CA ALA A 138 -11.99 25.04 -3.30
C ALA A 138 -13.49 24.85 -2.96
N LYS A 139 -14.10 25.76 -2.19
CA LYS A 139 -15.51 25.70 -1.77
C LYS A 139 -15.89 24.35 -1.14
N THR A 140 -15.00 23.80 -0.33
CA THR A 140 -15.26 22.62 0.50
C THR A 140 -16.37 22.89 1.52
N ARG A 141 -17.07 21.85 1.98
CA ARG A 141 -18.08 22.01 3.05
C ARG A 141 -17.44 22.17 4.43
N LEU A 142 -16.24 21.61 4.60
CA LEU A 142 -15.54 21.53 5.86
C LEU A 142 -14.04 21.58 5.64
N ASN A 143 -13.36 22.41 6.43
CA ASN A 143 -11.92 22.55 6.48
C ASN A 143 -11.43 22.29 7.90
N LEU A 144 -10.53 21.33 8.07
CA LEU A 144 -9.87 21.04 9.34
C LEU A 144 -8.39 21.39 9.24
N VAL A 145 -7.89 22.22 10.15
CA VAL A 145 -6.47 22.63 10.14
C VAL A 145 -5.84 22.31 11.49
N PHE A 146 -4.93 21.36 11.53
CA PHE A 146 -4.25 20.88 12.74
C PHE A 146 -2.79 21.31 12.73
N LEU A 147 -2.39 22.08 13.73
CA LEU A 147 -1.10 22.73 13.80
C LEU A 147 -0.34 22.25 15.04
N ASP A 148 0.53 21.26 14.84
CA ASP A 148 1.51 20.77 15.81
C ASP A 148 2.85 21.52 15.64
N ALA A 149 2.76 22.85 15.72
CA ALA A 149 3.92 23.71 15.54
C ALA A 149 4.51 24.14 16.89
N CYS A 150 5.82 23.94 17.05
CA CYS A 150 6.59 24.53 18.14
C CYS A 150 6.57 26.04 17.98
N ARG A 151 6.22 26.76 19.05
CA ARG A 151 5.98 28.20 19.07
C ARG A 151 7.14 29.02 19.64
N ASP A 152 8.26 28.35 19.91
CA ASP A 152 9.53 29.01 20.13
C ASP A 152 10.09 29.42 18.78
N ASN A 153 10.48 30.69 18.65
CA ASN A 153 11.08 31.21 17.44
C ASN A 153 12.60 30.97 17.49
N PRO A 154 13.15 29.94 16.82
CA PRO A 154 14.59 29.70 16.82
C PRO A 154 15.36 30.80 16.07
N PHE A 155 14.67 31.66 15.31
CA PHE A 155 15.22 32.77 14.53
C PHE A 155 15.14 34.12 15.28
N ALA A 156 14.72 34.12 16.55
CA ALA A 156 14.42 35.34 17.31
C ALA A 156 15.63 36.26 17.63
N ARG A 157 16.88 35.80 17.46
CA ARG A 157 18.08 36.56 17.89
C ARG A 157 18.25 37.91 17.18
N GLY A 158 17.53 38.17 16.09
CA GLY A 158 17.53 39.45 15.36
C GLY A 158 16.23 40.28 15.44
N PHE A 159 15.18 39.79 16.12
CA PHE A 159 13.85 40.42 16.07
C PHE A 159 13.70 41.49 17.17
N ARG A 160 13.22 42.69 16.79
CA ARG A 160 13.04 43.82 17.74
C ARG A 160 11.82 43.63 18.66
N SER A 161 10.90 42.72 18.34
CA SER A 161 9.80 42.31 19.22
C SER A 161 9.32 40.89 18.90
N SER A 162 9.88 39.87 19.54
CA SER A 162 9.41 38.49 19.34
C SER A 162 8.16 38.21 20.20
N SER A 163 6.98 38.19 19.59
CA SER A 163 5.82 37.53 20.19
C SER A 163 6.06 36.01 20.18
N ARG A 164 6.13 35.38 21.36
CA ARG A 164 6.09 33.90 21.48
C ARG A 164 4.68 33.43 21.10
N GLY A 165 4.56 32.36 20.31
CA GLY A 165 3.24 31.83 19.93
C GLY A 165 2.89 31.95 18.45
N LEU A 166 1.75 31.34 18.09
CA LEU A 166 0.97 31.68 16.90
C LEU A 166 -0.15 32.66 17.30
N SER A 167 -0.53 33.57 16.41
CA SER A 167 -1.69 34.44 16.57
C SER A 167 -2.99 33.66 16.47
N ARG A 168 -4.06 34.25 17.01
CA ARG A 168 -5.43 33.84 16.67
C ARG A 168 -5.65 34.02 15.17
N GLU A 169 -6.38 33.08 14.57
CA GLU A 169 -6.72 33.10 13.15
C GLU A 169 -8.20 33.45 12.94
N SER A 170 -8.48 34.34 11.97
CA SER A 170 -9.84 34.58 11.49
C SER A 170 -10.22 33.49 10.49
N ALA A 171 -10.55 32.31 10.99
CA ALA A 171 -10.92 31.17 10.16
C ALA A 171 -12.21 31.47 9.36
N PRO A 172 -12.24 31.23 8.02
CA PRO A 172 -13.47 31.33 7.23
C PRO A 172 -14.56 30.39 7.75
N SER A 173 -15.84 30.71 7.49
CA SER A 173 -16.96 29.82 7.84
C SER A 173 -16.75 28.40 7.28
N GLY A 174 -17.08 27.38 8.07
CA GLY A 174 -16.82 25.99 7.69
C GLY A 174 -15.39 25.53 7.97
N THR A 175 -14.60 26.30 8.73
CA THR A 175 -13.22 25.96 9.08
C THR A 175 -13.03 25.83 10.58
N LEU A 176 -12.42 24.73 11.01
CA LEU A 176 -11.98 24.49 12.38
C LEU A 176 -10.47 24.35 12.42
N VAL A 177 -9.83 25.20 13.20
CA VAL A 177 -8.38 25.18 13.43
C VAL A 177 -8.11 24.64 14.84
N SER A 178 -7.29 23.60 14.95
CA SER A 178 -6.80 23.07 16.23
C SER A 178 -5.30 23.27 16.34
N PHE A 179 -4.89 23.94 17.41
CA PHE A 179 -3.50 24.18 17.75
C PHE A 179 -3.06 23.24 18.87
N ALA A 180 -1.82 22.75 18.79
CA ALA A 180 -1.25 21.87 19.82
C ALA A 180 -1.13 22.52 21.22
N THR A 181 -1.15 23.86 21.30
CA THR A 181 -1.11 24.60 22.56
C THR A 181 -1.82 25.97 22.45
N ARG A 182 -2.12 26.61 23.59
CA ARG A 182 -2.76 27.93 23.66
C ARG A 182 -1.92 29.04 23.03
N PRO A 183 -2.54 30.11 22.45
CA PRO A 183 -1.85 31.35 22.07
C PRO A 183 -0.85 31.82 23.15
N GLY A 184 0.39 32.11 22.74
CA GLY A 184 1.45 32.55 23.66
C GLY A 184 2.24 31.45 24.41
N SER A 185 1.85 30.17 24.29
CA SER A 185 2.53 29.03 24.91
C SER A 185 3.26 28.15 23.89
N VAL A 186 4.14 27.26 24.36
CA VAL A 186 4.93 26.33 23.52
C VAL A 186 4.35 24.91 23.62
N ALA A 187 4.42 24.17 22.52
CA ALA A 187 4.07 22.75 22.49
C ALA A 187 5.32 21.92 22.81
N SER A 188 5.18 20.87 23.61
CA SER A 188 6.27 19.96 23.94
C SER A 188 6.44 18.93 22.84
N ASP A 189 7.67 18.77 22.36
CA ASP A 189 8.04 17.69 21.43
C ASP A 189 7.83 16.32 22.07
N GLY A 190 7.93 16.23 23.40
CA GLY A 190 7.84 14.96 24.15
C GLY A 190 9.01 14.01 23.86
N ASP A 191 9.09 12.93 24.63
CA ASP A 191 10.19 11.95 24.52
C ASP A 191 9.89 10.77 23.58
N GLY A 192 8.65 10.71 23.06
CA GLY A 192 8.13 9.63 22.24
C GLY A 192 8.58 9.67 20.78
N ARG A 193 8.01 8.77 19.97
CA ARG A 193 8.17 8.75 18.51
C ARG A 193 7.53 9.98 17.85
N ASN A 194 6.39 10.40 18.38
CA ASN A 194 5.54 11.48 17.90
C ASN A 194 5.42 12.58 18.97
N GLY A 195 5.16 13.81 18.53
CA GLY A 195 4.77 14.94 19.38
C GLY A 195 3.57 14.59 20.25
N LEU A 196 3.48 15.19 21.45
CA LEU A 196 2.44 14.84 22.41
C LEU A 196 1.03 15.06 21.84
N TYR A 197 0.80 16.20 21.17
CA TYR A 197 -0.47 16.50 20.54
C TYR A 197 -0.80 15.50 19.44
N THR A 198 0.13 15.26 18.51
CA THR A 198 -0.05 14.30 17.42
C THR A 198 -0.33 12.89 17.94
N GLY A 199 0.43 12.40 18.93
CA GLY A 199 0.22 11.07 19.51
C GLY A 199 -1.18 10.88 20.11
N VAL A 200 -1.69 11.89 20.82
CA VAL A 200 -3.06 11.85 21.37
C VAL A 200 -4.10 11.96 20.24
N LEU A 201 -3.90 12.85 19.27
CA LEU A 201 -4.80 13.04 18.13
C LEU A 201 -4.96 11.74 17.32
N LEU A 202 -3.86 11.09 16.96
CA LEU A 202 -3.85 9.81 16.23
C LEU A 202 -4.67 8.71 16.93
N ARG A 203 -4.61 8.66 18.26
CA ARG A 203 -5.37 7.71 19.08
C ARG A 203 -6.86 8.02 19.03
N GLU A 204 -7.26 9.29 19.16
CA GLU A 204 -8.69 9.65 19.20
C GLU A 204 -9.36 9.56 17.82
N MET A 205 -8.63 9.75 16.72
CA MET A 205 -9.13 9.61 15.33
C MET A 205 -9.59 8.19 14.96
N ALA A 206 -9.28 7.19 15.79
CA ALA A 206 -9.75 5.81 15.58
C ALA A 206 -11.19 5.57 16.05
N ASN A 207 -11.75 6.47 16.86
CA ASN A 207 -13.05 6.25 17.48
C ASN A 207 -14.18 6.46 16.46
N VAL A 208 -15.09 5.49 16.40
CA VAL A 208 -16.37 5.61 15.70
C VAL A 208 -17.32 6.50 16.50
N ASN A 209 -18.30 7.11 15.83
CA ASN A 209 -19.37 7.91 16.43
C ASN A 209 -18.86 9.04 17.30
N MET A 210 -17.77 9.67 16.86
CA MET A 210 -17.11 10.75 17.57
C MET A 210 -17.06 12.00 16.68
N PRO A 211 -18.02 12.93 16.86
CA PRO A 211 -17.96 14.24 16.23
C PRO A 211 -16.65 14.95 16.56
N ILE A 212 -16.16 15.75 15.61
CA ILE A 212 -14.84 16.37 15.67
C ILE A 212 -14.65 17.24 16.92
N GLU A 213 -15.66 17.97 17.36
CA GLU A 213 -15.60 18.80 18.56
C GLU A 213 -15.42 17.96 19.82
N GLN A 214 -16.09 16.79 19.89
CA GLN A 214 -15.93 15.85 20.99
C GLN A 214 -14.55 15.17 20.95
N LEU A 215 -14.09 14.81 19.76
CA LEU A 215 -12.74 14.27 19.55
C LEU A 215 -11.69 15.26 20.04
N LEU A 216 -11.75 16.51 19.59
CA LEU A 216 -10.77 17.53 19.98
C LEU A 216 -10.88 17.88 21.47
N LYS A 217 -12.08 17.83 22.07
CA LYS A 217 -12.23 17.93 23.53
C LYS A 217 -11.49 16.80 24.26
N LYS A 218 -11.53 15.56 23.75
CA LYS A 218 -10.73 14.45 24.29
C LYS A 218 -9.24 14.67 24.09
N VAL A 219 -8.83 15.20 22.93
CA VAL A 219 -7.42 15.56 22.67
C VAL A 219 -6.93 16.59 23.69
N VAL A 220 -7.71 17.64 23.98
CA VAL A 220 -7.39 18.62 25.02
C VAL A 220 -7.18 17.93 26.37
N GLY A 221 -8.11 17.07 26.79
CA GLY A 221 -7.99 16.34 28.05
C GLY A 221 -6.75 15.44 28.11
N GLY A 222 -6.50 14.67 27.05
CA GLY A 222 -5.38 13.74 26.97
C GLY A 222 -4.02 14.44 26.98
N VAL A 223 -3.88 15.55 26.25
CA VAL A 223 -2.65 16.35 26.23
C VAL A 223 -2.40 17.02 27.57
N LYS A 224 -3.42 17.61 28.20
CA LYS A 224 -3.29 18.21 29.55
C LYS A 224 -2.88 17.17 30.58
N GLN A 225 -3.48 15.99 30.55
CA GLN A 225 -3.15 14.91 31.47
C GLN A 225 -1.70 14.46 31.29
N ALA A 226 -1.29 14.18 30.06
CA ALA A 226 0.05 13.67 29.76
C ALA A 226 1.16 14.72 29.97
N SER A 227 0.85 16.01 29.85
CA SER A 227 1.79 17.11 30.08
C SER A 227 1.76 17.68 31.50
N ALA A 228 1.02 17.06 32.44
CA ALA A 228 0.80 17.62 33.78
C ALA A 228 0.32 19.09 33.76
N ASN A 229 -0.62 19.39 32.84
CA ASN A 229 -1.21 20.70 32.55
C ASN A 229 -0.24 21.75 31.96
N GLN A 230 0.95 21.35 31.50
CA GLN A 230 1.90 22.28 30.86
C GLN A 230 1.53 22.62 29.41
N GLN A 231 0.81 21.74 28.73
CA GLN A 231 0.35 21.94 27.36
C GLN A 231 -1.17 21.81 27.28
N GLU A 232 -1.80 22.79 26.65
CA GLU A 232 -3.25 22.82 26.49
C GLU A 232 -3.62 23.16 25.05
N PRO A 233 -4.08 22.19 24.25
CA PRO A 233 -4.54 22.45 22.89
C PRO A 233 -5.67 23.46 22.85
N TRP A 234 -5.75 24.21 21.76
CA TRP A 234 -6.72 25.29 21.57
C TRP A 234 -7.43 25.13 20.23
N MET A 235 -8.69 25.58 20.13
CA MET A 235 -9.51 25.48 18.93
C MET A 235 -10.09 26.84 18.55
N GLU A 236 -10.15 27.12 17.26
CA GLU A 236 -10.75 28.33 16.69
C GLU A 236 -11.56 28.03 15.44
N GLY A 237 -12.53 28.89 15.15
CA GLY A 237 -13.42 28.75 13.99
C GLY A 237 -14.75 28.09 14.33
N SER A 238 -15.54 27.86 13.28
CA SER A 238 -16.88 27.29 13.36
C SER A 238 -17.15 26.43 12.13
N ILE A 239 -17.92 25.36 12.34
CA ILE A 239 -18.31 24.41 11.31
C ILE A 239 -19.82 24.22 11.33
N GLU A 240 -20.35 23.72 10.22
CA GLU A 240 -21.76 23.36 10.09
C GLU A 240 -21.91 21.84 9.94
N GLY A 241 -22.81 21.27 10.74
CA GLY A 241 -23.07 19.82 10.77
C GLY A 241 -21.94 19.01 11.41
N ASP A 242 -22.18 17.71 11.54
CA ASP A 242 -21.23 16.80 12.17
C ASP A 242 -20.15 16.31 11.18
N PHE A 243 -18.97 16.06 11.71
CA PHE A 243 -17.92 15.29 11.03
C PHE A 243 -17.26 14.31 11.96
N CYS A 244 -17.09 13.07 11.49
CA CYS A 244 -16.36 12.02 12.18
C CYS A 244 -15.36 11.42 11.20
N PHE A 245 -14.14 11.20 11.67
CA PHE A 245 -13.08 10.59 10.87
C PHE A 245 -13.46 9.19 10.40
N ALA A 246 -13.96 8.37 11.33
CA ALA A 246 -14.51 7.07 11.01
C ALA A 246 -15.96 7.21 10.52
N LEU A 247 -16.93 7.28 11.44
CA LEU A 247 -18.37 7.31 11.15
C LEU A 247 -19.13 8.17 12.14
N CYS A 248 -20.18 8.86 11.68
CA CYS A 248 -21.17 9.53 12.53
C CYS A 248 -22.51 8.79 12.38
N GLY A 249 -23.04 8.19 13.45
CA GLY A 249 -24.37 7.58 13.44
C GLY A 249 -24.64 6.75 14.69
N PRO A 250 -25.88 6.27 14.89
CA PRO A 250 -26.10 5.21 15.88
C PRO A 250 -25.25 3.99 15.50
N ASP A 251 -24.75 3.25 16.48
CA ASP A 251 -24.10 1.96 16.28
C ASP A 251 -25.07 1.06 15.49
N GLY A 252 -24.98 1.07 14.16
CA GLY A 252 -25.60 0.04 13.35
C GLY A 252 -25.08 -1.27 13.91
N SER A 253 -25.96 -2.27 14.10
CA SER A 253 -25.58 -3.55 14.68
C SER A 253 -24.57 -4.26 13.76
N SER A 254 -23.31 -3.85 13.85
CA SER A 254 -22.23 -4.47 13.11
C SER A 254 -21.95 -5.80 13.79
N SER A 255 -21.86 -6.87 13.02
CA SER A 255 -21.43 -8.14 13.57
C SER A 255 -19.96 -8.05 14.00
N ALA A 256 -19.55 -8.95 14.90
CA ALA A 256 -18.12 -9.13 15.20
C ALA A 256 -17.30 -9.41 13.92
N ASP A 257 -17.93 -10.03 12.92
CA ASP A 257 -17.32 -10.31 11.61
C ASP A 257 -17.07 -9.05 10.77
N ASP A 258 -17.91 -8.02 10.88
CA ASP A 258 -17.74 -6.72 10.21
C ASP A 258 -16.50 -6.01 10.76
N HIS A 259 -16.41 -5.91 12.09
CA HIS A 259 -15.25 -5.38 12.80
C HIS A 259 -13.96 -6.17 12.52
N ALA A 260 -14.05 -7.51 12.59
CA ALA A 260 -12.91 -8.38 12.32
C ALA A 260 -12.39 -8.17 10.91
N LEU A 261 -13.26 -8.18 9.89
CA LEU A 261 -12.84 -7.97 8.50
C LEU A 261 -12.28 -6.57 8.29
N TRP A 262 -12.94 -5.53 8.80
CA TRP A 262 -12.42 -4.17 8.69
C TRP A 262 -11.05 -4.02 9.34
N GLY A 263 -10.79 -4.73 10.45
CA GLY A 263 -9.48 -4.78 11.10
C GLY A 263 -8.35 -5.19 10.16
N TYR A 264 -8.62 -6.06 9.18
CA TYR A 264 -7.66 -6.46 8.14
C TYR A 264 -7.65 -5.51 6.95
N VAL A 265 -8.81 -5.00 6.53
CA VAL A 265 -8.97 -4.24 5.28
C VAL A 265 -8.52 -2.78 5.40
N LYS A 266 -8.71 -2.16 6.58
CA LYS A 266 -8.55 -0.71 6.77
C LYS A 266 -7.18 -0.13 6.38
N ASP A 267 -6.12 -0.95 6.41
CA ASP A 267 -4.75 -0.54 6.10
C ASP A 267 -4.28 -1.00 4.71
N SER A 268 -5.13 -1.67 3.93
CA SER A 268 -4.80 -2.15 2.59
C SER A 268 -4.57 -0.99 1.60
N ASN A 269 -3.75 -1.27 0.58
CA ASN A 269 -3.55 -0.41 -0.60
C ASN A 269 -4.14 -1.01 -1.88
N ASN A 270 -4.88 -2.12 -1.78
CA ASN A 270 -5.54 -2.75 -2.92
C ASN A 270 -7.02 -2.34 -2.97
N ILE A 271 -7.45 -1.74 -4.09
CA ILE A 271 -8.86 -1.36 -4.30
C ILE A 271 -9.80 -2.56 -4.16
N SER A 272 -9.36 -3.75 -4.59
CA SER A 272 -10.14 -4.98 -4.46
C SER A 272 -10.46 -5.29 -3.01
N ASP A 273 -9.59 -4.92 -2.06
CA ASP A 273 -9.76 -5.22 -0.64
C ASP A 273 -10.93 -4.39 -0.05
N PHE A 274 -11.07 -3.16 -0.48
CA PHE A 274 -12.20 -2.34 -0.07
C PHE A 274 -13.49 -2.75 -0.80
N ASN A 275 -13.40 -3.10 -2.09
CA ASN A 275 -14.56 -3.50 -2.88
C ASN A 275 -15.25 -4.75 -2.32
N SER A 276 -14.53 -5.81 -1.98
CA SER A 276 -15.24 -6.98 -1.43
C SER A 276 -15.60 -6.85 0.06
N TYR A 277 -14.97 -5.96 0.83
CA TYR A 277 -15.54 -5.54 2.10
C TYR A 277 -16.94 -4.89 1.87
N ILE A 278 -17.05 -3.97 0.90
CA ILE A 278 -18.31 -3.32 0.53
C ILE A 278 -19.34 -4.34 0.03
N GLU A 279 -18.94 -5.32 -0.79
CA GLU A 279 -19.86 -6.37 -1.27
C GLU A 279 -20.34 -7.29 -0.15
N LYS A 280 -19.46 -7.66 0.78
CA LYS A 280 -19.81 -8.56 1.89
C LYS A 280 -20.68 -7.87 2.95
N PHE A 281 -20.40 -6.60 3.22
CA PHE A 281 -21.11 -5.81 4.20
C PHE A 281 -21.67 -4.54 3.55
N PRO A 282 -22.65 -4.59 2.63
CA PRO A 282 -23.10 -3.41 1.88
C PRO A 282 -23.77 -2.34 2.74
N ALA A 283 -24.24 -2.73 3.93
CA ALA A 283 -24.73 -1.85 4.99
C ALA A 283 -23.87 -1.94 6.26
N GLY A 284 -22.63 -2.41 6.12
CA GLY A 284 -21.66 -2.51 7.22
C GLY A 284 -21.25 -1.15 7.74
N LEU A 285 -20.73 -1.16 8.96
CA LEU A 285 -20.34 0.04 9.68
C LEU A 285 -19.33 0.84 8.83
N PHE A 286 -18.30 0.21 8.29
CA PHE A 286 -17.17 0.89 7.64
C PHE A 286 -17.33 1.12 6.13
N VAL A 287 -18.50 0.86 5.54
CA VAL A 287 -18.73 0.97 4.07
C VAL A 287 -18.41 2.34 3.52
N ALA A 288 -18.80 3.40 4.22
CA ALA A 288 -18.52 4.76 3.79
C ALA A 288 -17.00 5.02 3.72
N ILE A 289 -16.25 4.56 4.73
CA ILE A 289 -14.79 4.68 4.76
C ILE A 289 -14.16 3.83 3.64
N ALA A 290 -14.64 2.60 3.44
CA ALA A 290 -14.16 1.73 2.38
C ALA A 290 -14.36 2.37 0.99
N LYS A 291 -15.54 2.95 0.72
CA LYS A 291 -15.82 3.65 -0.54
C LYS A 291 -14.91 4.86 -0.74
N ASN A 292 -14.69 5.65 0.31
CA ASN A 292 -13.76 6.77 0.26
C ASN A 292 -12.33 6.30 -0.04
N ARG A 293 -11.93 5.17 0.54
CA ARG A 293 -10.61 4.58 0.33
C ARG A 293 -10.42 4.04 -1.09
N VAL A 294 -11.44 3.43 -1.68
CA VAL A 294 -11.45 3.08 -3.12
C VAL A 294 -11.19 4.32 -3.97
N LEU A 295 -11.97 5.38 -3.77
CA LEU A 295 -11.80 6.63 -4.54
C LEU A 295 -10.40 7.24 -4.36
N ALA A 296 -9.86 7.21 -3.14
CA ALA A 296 -8.51 7.71 -2.87
C ALA A 296 -7.45 6.91 -3.64
N LEU A 297 -7.52 5.58 -3.61
CA LEU A 297 -6.58 4.70 -4.31
C LEU A 297 -6.70 4.80 -5.83
N GLU A 298 -7.92 4.95 -6.37
CA GLU A 298 -8.14 5.19 -7.80
C GLU A 298 -7.49 6.50 -8.26
N ARG A 299 -7.65 7.58 -7.48
CA ARG A 299 -6.99 8.87 -7.76
C ARG A 299 -5.46 8.73 -7.73
N ILE A 300 -4.91 8.02 -6.75
CA ILE A 300 -3.46 7.75 -6.66
C ILE A 300 -2.96 7.01 -7.90
N ASN A 301 -3.69 5.98 -8.35
CA ASN A 301 -3.34 5.22 -9.55
C ASN A 301 -3.37 6.09 -10.81
N LEU A 302 -4.39 6.94 -10.96
CA LEU A 302 -4.50 7.88 -12.08
C LEU A 302 -3.33 8.87 -12.10
N ASP A 303 -2.97 9.44 -10.95
CA ASP A 303 -1.85 10.38 -10.85
C ASP A 303 -0.51 9.72 -11.18
N ARG A 304 -0.32 8.47 -10.75
CA ARG A 304 0.85 7.67 -11.12
C ARG A 304 0.94 7.47 -12.63
N LEU A 305 -0.17 7.11 -13.28
CA LEU A 305 -0.23 6.94 -14.74
C LEU A 305 0.05 8.25 -15.48
N GLN A 306 -0.50 9.38 -15.03
CA GLN A 306 -0.23 10.69 -15.62
C GLN A 306 1.24 11.09 -15.48
N THR A 307 1.87 10.78 -14.34
CA THR A 307 3.29 11.08 -14.10
C THR A 307 4.19 10.24 -15.01
N LEU A 308 3.88 8.95 -15.17
CA LEU A 308 4.59 8.05 -16.10
C LEU A 308 4.47 8.55 -17.55
N ASN A 309 3.28 8.99 -17.97
CA ASN A 309 3.05 9.51 -19.32
C ASN A 309 3.77 10.85 -19.57
N LYS A 310 3.83 11.75 -18.57
CA LYS A 310 4.61 13.00 -18.68
C LYS A 310 6.12 12.74 -18.75
N SER A 311 6.63 11.77 -18.00
CA SER A 311 8.02 11.34 -18.07
C SER A 311 8.37 10.79 -19.47
N ALA A 312 7.51 9.93 -20.02
CA ALA A 312 7.67 9.38 -21.37
C ALA A 312 7.52 10.43 -22.50
N ALA A 313 6.71 11.47 -22.30
CA ALA A 313 6.57 12.57 -23.26
C ALA A 313 7.73 13.58 -23.19
N SER A 314 8.42 13.70 -22.05
CA SER A 314 9.56 14.59 -21.88
C SER A 314 10.87 13.99 -22.41
N SER A 315 10.93 12.67 -22.65
CA SER A 315 12.03 12.01 -23.35
C SER A 315 11.85 12.10 -24.86
N THR A 316 11.99 13.30 -25.42
CA THR A 316 12.11 13.53 -26.87
C THR A 316 13.53 13.97 -27.22
N GLU A 317 14.51 13.11 -26.91
CA GLU A 317 15.77 13.15 -27.66
C GLU A 317 15.57 12.35 -28.96
N PRO A 318 15.90 12.92 -30.13
CA PRO A 318 15.89 12.15 -31.37
C PRO A 318 16.90 11.02 -31.28
N PRO A 319 16.66 9.85 -31.89
CA PRO A 319 17.60 8.74 -31.86
C PRO A 319 18.93 9.21 -32.45
N SER A 320 19.96 9.31 -31.61
CA SER A 320 21.28 9.72 -32.05
C SER A 320 21.80 8.68 -33.05
N LYS A 321 22.12 9.14 -34.26
CA LYS A 321 22.77 8.35 -35.30
C LYS A 321 24.12 7.84 -34.79
N TYR A 322 24.16 6.61 -34.28
CA TYR A 322 25.41 5.87 -34.18
C TYR A 322 25.80 5.44 -35.59
N ILE A 323 26.77 6.16 -36.15
CA ILE A 323 27.50 5.78 -37.36
C ILE A 323 28.33 4.56 -36.99
N VAL A 324 27.92 3.38 -37.47
CA VAL A 324 28.74 2.17 -37.45
C VAL A 324 29.61 2.17 -38.70
N GLN A 325 30.93 2.29 -38.53
CA GLN A 325 31.89 1.90 -39.57
C GLN A 325 32.26 0.40 -39.42
N PRO A 326 32.58 -0.28 -40.53
CA PRO A 326 32.42 -1.73 -40.62
C PRO A 326 33.74 -2.48 -40.40
N SER A 327 33.70 -3.63 -39.70
CA SER A 327 34.67 -4.69 -39.93
C SER A 327 34.02 -6.09 -39.97
N SER A 328 34.05 -6.66 -41.18
CA SER A 328 34.15 -8.07 -41.61
C SER A 328 33.38 -9.21 -40.88
N LYS A 329 32.20 -9.56 -41.46
CA LYS A 329 31.69 -10.89 -41.94
C LYS A 329 31.86 -12.20 -41.09
N PRO A 330 31.00 -13.23 -41.30
CA PRO A 330 29.55 -13.25 -41.51
C PRO A 330 28.78 -14.37 -40.74
N LYS A 331 27.52 -14.04 -40.40
CA LYS A 331 26.29 -14.84 -40.19
C LYS A 331 26.32 -16.38 -40.33
N GLU A 332 25.60 -17.04 -39.41
CA GLU A 332 24.64 -18.10 -39.77
C GLU A 332 23.38 -18.11 -38.87
N ASN A 333 22.26 -17.71 -39.50
CA ASN A 333 20.86 -18.13 -39.34
C ASN A 333 20.16 -18.09 -37.95
N LEU A 334 19.67 -16.91 -37.57
CA LEU A 334 18.39 -16.78 -36.87
C LEU A 334 17.25 -16.86 -37.89
N VAL A 335 16.61 -18.03 -37.97
CA VAL A 335 15.30 -18.18 -38.60
C VAL A 335 14.28 -17.57 -37.66
N PHE A 336 13.82 -16.35 -37.95
CA PHE A 336 12.58 -15.84 -37.40
C PHE A 336 11.43 -16.65 -38.00
N LEU A 337 10.82 -17.51 -37.19
CA LEU A 337 9.44 -17.91 -37.42
C LEU A 337 8.56 -16.77 -36.93
N GLU A 338 8.37 -15.77 -37.79
CA GLU A 338 7.15 -14.96 -37.76
C GLU A 338 6.01 -15.82 -38.31
N GLU A 339 5.07 -16.20 -37.45
CA GLU A 339 3.63 -16.15 -37.77
C GLU A 339 2.76 -16.48 -36.55
N SER A 340 1.94 -15.49 -36.17
CA SER A 340 0.62 -15.63 -35.51
C SER A 340 0.61 -16.24 -34.09
N THR A 341 0.05 -15.62 -33.05
CA THR A 341 -1.19 -14.84 -32.97
C THR A 341 -1.12 -13.89 -31.77
N LYS A 342 -1.82 -12.76 -31.88
CA LYS A 342 -2.29 -11.91 -30.77
C LYS A 342 -2.62 -12.75 -29.52
N ASN A 343 -1.72 -12.77 -28.53
CA ASN A 343 -1.99 -13.47 -27.28
C ASN A 343 -2.81 -12.52 -26.38
N SER A 344 -4.14 -12.50 -26.58
CA SER A 344 -5.07 -11.64 -25.83
C SER A 344 -5.27 -12.05 -24.36
N TRP A 345 -4.35 -12.82 -23.80
CA TRP A 345 -4.40 -13.37 -22.44
C TRP A 345 -3.27 -12.88 -21.53
N SER A 346 -2.16 -12.37 -22.07
CA SER A 346 -1.10 -11.79 -21.25
C SER A 346 -1.62 -10.52 -20.57
N ASN A 347 -1.80 -10.58 -19.25
CA ASN A 347 -2.34 -9.57 -18.31
C ASN A 347 -3.79 -9.76 -17.84
N LYS A 348 -4.49 -10.84 -18.19
CA LYS A 348 -5.79 -11.11 -17.55
C LYS A 348 -5.56 -11.80 -16.21
N THR A 349 -6.03 -11.17 -15.14
CA THR A 349 -6.03 -11.77 -13.80
C THR A 349 -7.43 -12.17 -13.36
N ILE A 350 -7.51 -13.16 -12.49
CA ILE A 350 -8.75 -13.55 -11.82
C ILE A 350 -8.50 -13.73 -10.32
N LYS A 351 -9.53 -13.47 -9.52
CA LYS A 351 -9.53 -13.66 -8.07
C LYS A 351 -10.85 -14.31 -7.70
N ASP A 352 -10.85 -15.56 -7.24
CA ASP A 352 -12.09 -16.33 -7.02
C ASP A 352 -12.81 -15.98 -5.72
N CYS A 353 -12.13 -15.30 -4.80
CA CYS A 353 -12.72 -14.75 -3.60
C CYS A 353 -11.86 -13.61 -3.07
N PHE A 354 -12.42 -12.85 -2.14
CA PHE A 354 -11.78 -11.68 -1.57
C PHE A 354 -10.34 -11.88 -1.08
N GLU A 355 -10.09 -12.88 -0.23
CA GLU A 355 -8.74 -13.20 0.29
C GLU A 355 -8.13 -14.42 -0.38
N CYS A 356 -8.60 -14.73 -1.59
CA CYS A 356 -7.97 -15.74 -2.42
C CYS A 356 -6.81 -15.11 -3.20
N PRO A 357 -5.74 -15.88 -3.48
CA PRO A 357 -4.68 -15.42 -4.35
C PRO A 357 -5.22 -14.93 -5.71
N GLU A 358 -4.81 -13.73 -6.14
CA GLU A 358 -5.01 -13.27 -7.52
C GLU A 358 -4.09 -14.09 -8.42
N VAL A 359 -4.63 -14.71 -9.47
CA VAL A 359 -3.85 -15.49 -10.43
C VAL A 359 -3.83 -14.82 -11.80
N VAL A 360 -2.67 -14.80 -12.45
CA VAL A 360 -2.51 -14.43 -13.85
C VAL A 360 -2.85 -15.64 -14.72
N LEU A 361 -3.71 -15.43 -15.72
CA LEU A 361 -4.05 -16.45 -16.70
C LEU A 361 -2.98 -16.55 -17.78
N LEU A 362 -2.33 -17.70 -17.87
CA LEU A 362 -1.34 -18.01 -18.89
C LEU A 362 -1.93 -19.00 -19.89
N SER A 363 -1.79 -18.71 -21.19
CA SER A 363 -2.28 -19.58 -22.26
C SER A 363 -1.48 -20.89 -22.40
N GLY A 364 -0.38 -21.04 -21.65
CA GLY A 364 0.59 -22.10 -21.88
C GLY A 364 1.43 -21.86 -23.14
N GLY A 365 2.31 -22.80 -23.43
CA GLY A 365 3.26 -22.70 -24.54
C GLY A 365 4.39 -23.71 -24.43
N LYS A 366 5.28 -23.69 -25.42
CA LYS A 366 6.52 -24.47 -25.39
C LYS A 366 7.67 -23.59 -24.93
N TYR A 367 8.54 -24.15 -24.09
CA TYR A 367 9.77 -23.50 -23.68
C TYR A 367 10.86 -24.52 -23.38
N VAL A 368 12.11 -24.06 -23.26
CA VAL A 368 13.23 -24.89 -22.82
C VAL A 368 13.36 -24.78 -21.30
N MET A 369 13.10 -25.88 -20.61
CA MET A 369 13.29 -26.03 -19.17
C MET A 369 14.70 -26.51 -18.87
N GLY A 370 15.31 -26.00 -17.80
CA GLY A 370 16.65 -26.36 -17.40
C GLY A 370 17.77 -25.65 -18.16
N VAL A 371 19.00 -26.14 -17.98
CA VAL A 371 20.24 -25.62 -18.57
C VAL A 371 21.27 -26.75 -18.75
N ASP A 372 22.09 -26.68 -19.80
CA ASP A 372 23.15 -27.66 -20.07
C ASP A 372 24.50 -27.25 -19.45
N ASP A 373 24.53 -27.11 -18.13
CA ASP A 373 25.73 -26.70 -17.38
C ASP A 373 26.27 -27.78 -16.42
N GLY A 374 25.68 -28.98 -16.47
CA GLY A 374 26.02 -30.09 -15.58
C GLY A 374 25.49 -29.95 -14.15
N SER A 375 24.64 -28.94 -13.87
CA SER A 375 23.92 -28.83 -12.62
C SER A 375 22.76 -29.85 -12.53
N ASN A 376 22.04 -29.83 -11.41
CA ASN A 376 20.81 -30.60 -11.24
C ASN A 376 19.64 -30.11 -12.13
N ALA A 377 19.83 -29.04 -12.90
CA ALA A 377 18.87 -28.54 -13.88
C ALA A 377 19.22 -28.96 -15.32
N ALA A 378 20.17 -29.88 -15.50
CA ALA A 378 20.49 -30.49 -16.79
C ALA A 378 19.73 -31.82 -16.99
N PRO A 379 19.52 -32.29 -18.23
CA PRO A 379 19.70 -31.53 -19.47
C PRO A 379 18.59 -30.50 -19.68
N ALA A 380 18.91 -29.47 -20.47
CA ALA A 380 17.91 -28.58 -21.01
C ALA A 380 16.99 -29.37 -21.95
N HIS A 381 15.68 -29.26 -21.78
CA HIS A 381 14.70 -30.03 -22.54
C HIS A 381 13.46 -29.21 -22.85
N THR A 382 12.79 -29.52 -23.96
CA THR A 382 11.58 -28.80 -24.37
C THR A 382 10.36 -29.32 -23.61
N VAL A 383 9.63 -28.42 -22.96
CA VAL A 383 8.40 -28.72 -22.23
C VAL A 383 7.24 -27.94 -22.84
N THR A 384 6.09 -28.59 -22.98
CA THR A 384 4.83 -27.98 -23.40
C THR A 384 3.93 -27.83 -22.17
N VAL A 385 3.63 -26.59 -21.77
CA VAL A 385 2.74 -26.29 -20.64
C VAL A 385 1.36 -25.92 -21.19
N GLY A 386 0.30 -26.49 -20.62
CA GLY A 386 -1.08 -26.13 -20.96
C GLY A 386 -1.49 -24.76 -20.41
N ALA A 387 -2.74 -24.34 -20.66
CA ALA A 387 -3.26 -23.10 -20.07
C ALA A 387 -3.61 -23.29 -18.58
N PHE A 388 -3.18 -22.35 -17.74
CA PHE A 388 -3.38 -22.40 -16.30
C PHE A 388 -3.38 -20.98 -15.70
N GLY A 389 -3.90 -20.84 -14.49
CA GLY A 389 -3.70 -19.65 -13.67
C GLY A 389 -2.52 -19.86 -12.72
N ILE A 390 -1.65 -18.87 -12.54
CA ILE A 390 -0.61 -18.89 -11.51
C ILE A 390 -0.69 -17.65 -10.64
N GLY A 391 -0.46 -17.81 -9.33
CA GLY A 391 -0.45 -16.71 -8.37
C GLY A 391 0.41 -15.56 -8.87
N LYS A 392 -0.15 -14.35 -8.92
CA LYS A 392 0.55 -13.14 -9.36
C LYS A 392 1.72 -12.77 -8.43
N ILE A 393 1.56 -13.11 -7.16
CA ILE A 393 2.48 -12.95 -6.04
C ILE A 393 2.56 -14.29 -5.29
N GLU A 394 3.55 -14.40 -4.41
CA GLU A 394 3.58 -15.44 -3.37
C GLU A 394 2.30 -15.37 -2.51
N VAL A 395 1.90 -16.49 -1.91
CA VAL A 395 0.78 -16.50 -0.95
C VAL A 395 1.16 -15.66 0.25
N THR A 396 0.37 -14.63 0.56
CA THR A 396 0.65 -13.74 1.69
C THR A 396 0.28 -14.38 3.02
N GLN A 397 0.81 -13.82 4.10
CA GLN A 397 0.43 -14.21 5.45
C GLN A 397 -1.06 -13.99 5.73
N SER A 398 -1.66 -12.93 5.20
CA SER A 398 -3.11 -12.70 5.27
C SER A 398 -3.92 -13.78 4.56
N GLN A 399 -3.56 -14.12 3.32
CA GLN A 399 -4.22 -15.17 2.54
C GLN A 399 -4.09 -16.54 3.25
N TRP A 400 -2.90 -16.85 3.75
CA TRP A 400 -2.67 -18.05 4.54
C TRP A 400 -3.56 -18.10 5.79
N GLN A 401 -3.53 -17.06 6.63
CA GLN A 401 -4.34 -16.96 7.84
C GLN A 401 -5.83 -17.10 7.53
N TYR A 402 -6.31 -16.53 6.43
CA TYR A 402 -7.71 -16.60 6.01
C TYR A 402 -8.17 -18.03 5.68
N ILE A 403 -7.32 -18.80 4.98
CA ILE A 403 -7.65 -20.17 4.57
C ILE A 403 -7.36 -21.18 5.69
N MET A 404 -6.29 -20.97 6.45
CA MET A 404 -5.77 -21.94 7.41
C MET A 404 -6.24 -21.70 8.85
N GLY A 405 -6.56 -20.45 9.21
CA GLY A 405 -6.94 -20.05 10.56
C GLY A 405 -5.76 -19.76 11.50
N SER A 406 -4.52 -19.87 11.02
CA SER A 406 -3.29 -19.59 11.79
C SER A 406 -2.19 -19.03 10.90
N ASN A 407 -1.21 -18.33 11.48
CA ASN A 407 -0.06 -17.76 10.78
C ASN A 407 1.26 -18.30 11.39
N PRO A 408 1.93 -19.25 10.72
CA PRO A 408 3.16 -19.89 11.21
C PRO A 408 4.43 -19.06 10.98
N SER A 409 4.32 -17.96 10.23
CA SER A 409 5.42 -17.12 9.79
C SER A 409 6.25 -16.58 10.95
N ARG A 410 7.57 -16.56 10.78
CA ARG A 410 8.53 -15.90 11.68
C ARG A 410 8.34 -14.38 11.67
N PHE A 411 8.16 -13.77 10.51
CA PHE A 411 8.11 -12.30 10.35
C PHE A 411 6.70 -11.69 10.48
N LYS A 412 5.80 -12.37 11.19
CA LYS A 412 4.37 -12.01 11.31
C LYS A 412 4.03 -10.68 11.98
N THR A 413 4.98 -10.08 12.70
CA THR A 413 4.78 -8.78 13.37
C THR A 413 5.09 -7.58 12.49
N VAL A 414 5.62 -7.81 11.27
CA VAL A 414 6.07 -6.75 10.36
C VAL A 414 4.91 -6.26 9.49
N GLY A 415 4.16 -7.20 8.89
CA GLY A 415 3.04 -6.88 8.02
C GLY A 415 2.36 -8.14 7.49
N VAL A 416 1.06 -8.04 7.24
CA VAL A 416 0.26 -9.17 6.73
C VAL A 416 0.44 -9.42 5.22
N ASP A 417 1.04 -8.46 4.53
CA ASP A 417 1.33 -8.50 3.08
C ASP A 417 2.70 -9.14 2.76
N LEU A 418 3.44 -9.60 3.77
CA LEU A 418 4.61 -10.44 3.57
C LEU A 418 4.17 -11.81 3.02
N PRO A 419 5.03 -12.54 2.29
CA PRO A 419 4.76 -13.93 1.98
C PRO A 419 4.65 -14.74 3.27
N VAL A 420 3.77 -15.74 3.24
CA VAL A 420 3.79 -16.76 4.28
C VAL A 420 5.08 -17.55 4.18
N GLU A 421 5.74 -17.74 5.32
CA GLU A 421 6.94 -18.58 5.43
C GLU A 421 6.85 -19.48 6.65
N ASN A 422 7.88 -20.32 6.84
CA ASN A 422 7.92 -21.31 7.91
C ASN A 422 6.79 -22.34 7.78
N ILE A 423 6.52 -22.74 6.54
CA ILE A 423 5.53 -23.77 6.16
C ILE A 423 6.20 -24.94 5.48
N SER A 424 5.65 -26.14 5.70
CA SER A 424 6.08 -27.35 5.02
C SER A 424 5.30 -27.59 3.73
N TRP A 425 5.80 -28.48 2.87
CA TRP A 425 5.07 -28.91 1.67
C TRP A 425 3.71 -29.54 2.05
N ASN A 426 3.66 -30.29 3.15
CA ASN A 426 2.42 -30.86 3.68
C ASN A 426 1.40 -29.78 4.10
N ASP A 427 1.87 -28.69 4.72
CA ASP A 427 1.02 -27.56 5.06
C ASP A 427 0.51 -26.86 3.80
N ALA A 428 1.37 -26.69 2.80
CA ALA A 428 1.00 -26.11 1.51
C ALA A 428 -0.07 -26.93 0.78
N LYS A 429 0.05 -28.27 0.78
CA LYS A 429 -1.00 -29.16 0.26
C LYS A 429 -2.32 -29.00 1.00
N THR A 430 -2.27 -28.80 2.32
CA THR A 430 -3.45 -28.53 3.13
C THR A 430 -4.08 -27.18 2.76
N PHE A 431 -3.26 -26.15 2.57
CA PHE A 431 -3.70 -24.82 2.13
C PHE A 431 -4.43 -24.90 0.79
N VAL A 432 -3.84 -25.47 -0.26
CA VAL A 432 -4.46 -25.53 -1.59
C VAL A 432 -5.72 -26.40 -1.62
N LYS A 433 -5.78 -27.44 -0.78
CA LYS A 433 -7.00 -28.25 -0.59
C LYS A 433 -8.13 -27.42 0.03
N LYS A 434 -7.85 -26.67 1.10
CA LYS A 434 -8.83 -25.80 1.75
C LYS A 434 -9.25 -24.64 0.83
N LEU A 435 -8.30 -24.03 0.13
CA LEU A 435 -8.56 -22.97 -0.86
C LEU A 435 -9.47 -23.48 -1.98
N SER A 436 -9.23 -24.70 -2.46
CA SER A 436 -10.09 -25.34 -3.47
C SER A 436 -11.50 -25.56 -2.95
N ALA A 437 -11.63 -26.14 -1.75
CA ALA A 437 -12.94 -26.37 -1.13
C ALA A 437 -13.71 -25.05 -0.89
N LYS A 438 -12.99 -23.97 -0.54
CA LYS A 438 -13.58 -22.67 -0.26
C LYS A 438 -14.06 -21.93 -1.51
N THR A 439 -13.36 -22.09 -2.61
CA THR A 439 -13.65 -21.39 -3.88
C THR A 439 -14.52 -22.21 -4.84
N GLY A 440 -14.61 -23.53 -4.63
CA GLY A 440 -15.16 -24.44 -5.61
C GLY A 440 -14.32 -24.56 -6.88
N LYS A 441 -13.08 -24.04 -6.88
CA LYS A 441 -12.13 -24.10 -7.99
C LYS A 441 -10.97 -25.01 -7.64
N LYS A 442 -10.27 -25.51 -8.65
CA LYS A 442 -9.15 -26.44 -8.44
C LYS A 442 -7.84 -25.67 -8.30
N TYR A 443 -7.46 -25.39 -7.05
CA TYR A 443 -6.17 -24.84 -6.68
C TYR A 443 -5.20 -25.96 -6.29
N ARG A 444 -3.92 -25.76 -6.62
CA ARG A 444 -2.82 -26.70 -6.37
C ARG A 444 -1.50 -25.94 -6.25
N LEU A 445 -0.42 -26.65 -5.93
CA LEU A 445 0.91 -26.13 -6.19
C LEU A 445 1.17 -26.13 -7.71
N PRO A 446 1.93 -25.17 -8.24
CA PRO A 446 2.42 -25.27 -9.62
C PRO A 446 3.28 -26.53 -9.76
N THR A 447 3.28 -27.10 -10.95
CA THR A 447 4.33 -28.06 -11.31
C THR A 447 5.65 -27.30 -11.42
N GLU A 448 6.77 -28.01 -11.31
CA GLU A 448 8.09 -27.41 -11.49
C GLU A 448 8.22 -26.78 -12.88
N ALA A 449 7.68 -27.47 -13.89
CA ALA A 449 7.64 -26.99 -15.26
C ALA A 449 6.79 -25.72 -15.42
N GLU A 450 5.63 -25.65 -14.77
CA GLU A 450 4.80 -24.44 -14.77
C GLU A 450 5.48 -23.27 -14.06
N TRP A 451 6.18 -23.55 -12.96
CA TRP A 451 6.90 -22.54 -12.19
C TRP A 451 8.02 -21.92 -13.03
N GLU A 452 8.88 -22.73 -13.67
CA GLU A 452 9.98 -22.20 -14.48
C GLU A 452 9.49 -21.53 -15.76
N TYR A 453 8.45 -22.06 -16.42
CA TYR A 453 7.77 -21.39 -17.54
C TYR A 453 7.32 -19.98 -17.14
N SER A 454 6.70 -19.89 -15.97
CA SER A 454 6.21 -18.64 -15.39
C SER A 454 7.34 -17.69 -15.02
N ALA A 455 8.43 -18.21 -14.45
CA ALA A 455 9.59 -17.42 -14.05
C ALA A 455 10.29 -16.83 -15.28
N ARG A 456 10.52 -17.64 -16.32
CA ARG A 456 11.16 -17.22 -17.57
C ARG A 456 10.34 -16.19 -18.34
N ALA A 457 9.01 -16.32 -18.36
CA ALA A 457 8.11 -15.38 -19.04
C ALA A 457 8.57 -15.03 -20.47
N ASN A 458 8.83 -16.07 -21.26
CA ASN A 458 9.37 -16.02 -22.64
C ASN A 458 10.82 -15.53 -22.78
N ALA A 459 11.55 -15.30 -21.69
CA ALA A 459 12.97 -14.97 -21.76
C ALA A 459 13.83 -16.23 -21.94
N LEU A 460 14.96 -16.05 -22.63
CA LEU A 460 15.98 -17.09 -22.84
C LEU A 460 17.15 -17.00 -21.85
N GLY A 461 17.28 -15.88 -21.14
CA GLY A 461 18.37 -15.63 -20.19
C GLY A 461 18.22 -16.38 -18.87
N LYS A 462 19.23 -16.22 -18.02
CA LYS A 462 19.29 -16.66 -16.61
C LYS A 462 18.11 -16.13 -15.80
N TRP A 463 17.72 -14.88 -16.07
CA TRP A 463 16.55 -14.22 -15.52
C TRP A 463 15.59 -13.78 -16.62
N SER A 464 14.35 -13.46 -16.24
CA SER A 464 13.29 -12.99 -17.14
C SER A 464 13.60 -11.68 -17.85
N TYR A 465 14.59 -10.93 -17.37
CA TYR A 465 15.05 -9.66 -17.92
C TYR A 465 16.40 -9.75 -18.64
N GLY A 466 16.98 -10.94 -18.78
CA GLY A 466 18.28 -11.19 -19.40
C GLY A 466 19.31 -11.79 -18.45
N ASP A 467 20.60 -11.58 -18.76
CA ASP A 467 21.75 -12.19 -18.05
C ASP A 467 22.54 -11.20 -17.18
N ASP A 468 22.02 -9.98 -17.01
CA ASP A 468 22.69 -8.88 -16.30
C ASP A 468 22.41 -8.92 -14.79
N GLU A 469 23.33 -9.51 -14.02
CA GLU A 469 23.20 -9.70 -12.57
C GLU A 469 23.04 -8.38 -11.79
N ASP A 470 23.62 -7.27 -12.28
CA ASP A 470 23.54 -5.97 -11.59
C ASP A 470 22.10 -5.46 -11.47
N ARG A 471 21.21 -5.95 -12.35
CA ARG A 471 19.78 -5.61 -12.36
C ARG A 471 18.95 -6.48 -11.44
N LEU A 472 19.49 -7.51 -10.80
CA LEU A 472 18.75 -8.41 -9.91
C LEU A 472 18.04 -7.65 -8.79
N GLY A 473 18.66 -6.59 -8.27
CA GLY A 473 18.06 -5.75 -7.22
C GLY A 473 16.77 -5.02 -7.63
N GLU A 474 16.48 -4.90 -8.93
CA GLU A 474 15.22 -4.35 -9.44
C GLU A 474 14.06 -5.37 -9.38
N PHE A 475 14.37 -6.67 -9.39
CA PHE A 475 13.40 -7.76 -9.54
C PHE A 475 13.29 -8.65 -8.29
N ALA A 476 14.30 -8.65 -7.42
CA ALA A 476 14.39 -9.58 -6.30
C ALA A 476 14.74 -8.90 -4.96
N TRP A 477 14.21 -9.48 -3.89
CA TRP A 477 14.74 -9.33 -2.53
C TRP A 477 15.64 -10.52 -2.21
N TYR A 478 16.94 -10.31 -2.07
CA TYR A 478 17.94 -11.36 -1.88
C TYR A 478 18.99 -10.91 -0.86
N GLY A 479 20.00 -11.74 -0.57
CA GLY A 479 20.95 -11.53 0.54
C GLY A 479 21.58 -10.14 0.58
N ALA A 480 21.87 -9.54 -0.58
CA ALA A 480 22.53 -8.24 -0.66
C ALA A 480 21.61 -7.03 -0.37
N ASN A 481 20.29 -7.16 -0.55
CA ASN A 481 19.37 -6.01 -0.47
C ASN A 481 18.16 -6.21 0.47
N SER A 482 17.97 -7.40 1.03
CA SER A 482 16.79 -7.74 1.85
C SER A 482 16.89 -7.26 3.30
N GLY A 483 18.08 -6.92 3.79
CA GLY A 483 18.26 -6.62 5.21
C GLY A 483 18.01 -7.83 6.13
N GLY A 484 18.06 -9.06 5.60
CA GLY A 484 17.97 -10.29 6.38
C GLY A 484 16.54 -10.73 6.73
N MET A 485 15.55 -10.34 5.94
CA MET A 485 14.14 -10.74 6.13
C MET A 485 13.32 -10.69 4.84
N SER A 486 12.14 -11.30 4.85
CA SER A 486 11.16 -11.15 3.77
C SER A 486 10.54 -9.76 3.76
N HIS A 487 10.05 -9.35 2.59
CA HIS A 487 9.44 -8.05 2.34
C HIS A 487 7.98 -8.21 1.89
N PRO A 488 7.16 -7.15 1.98
CA PRO A 488 5.85 -7.14 1.36
C PRO A 488 5.96 -7.51 -0.12
N VAL A 489 5.07 -8.41 -0.57
CA VAL A 489 5.01 -8.86 -1.96
C VAL A 489 4.78 -7.69 -2.91
N SER A 490 5.13 -7.86 -4.20
CA SER A 490 4.87 -6.86 -5.25
C SER A 490 5.61 -5.53 -5.06
N GLN A 491 6.76 -5.52 -4.38
CA GLN A 491 7.59 -4.32 -4.22
C GLN A 491 8.72 -4.17 -5.26
N LYS A 492 9.04 -5.26 -5.98
CA LYS A 492 10.01 -5.28 -7.07
C LYS A 492 9.32 -5.29 -8.43
N ARG A 493 10.09 -5.19 -9.52
CA ARG A 493 9.54 -5.24 -10.88
C ARG A 493 8.98 -6.64 -11.19
N PRO A 494 7.82 -6.75 -11.84
CA PRO A 494 7.33 -8.02 -12.32
C PRO A 494 8.05 -8.46 -13.59
N ASN A 495 7.94 -9.74 -13.94
CA ASN A 495 8.38 -10.24 -15.24
C ASN A 495 7.37 -9.94 -16.36
N ASN A 496 7.64 -10.40 -17.60
CA ASN A 496 6.78 -10.15 -18.77
C ASN A 496 5.38 -10.75 -18.69
N PHE A 497 5.12 -11.66 -17.74
CA PHE A 497 3.78 -12.18 -17.46
C PHE A 497 3.06 -11.40 -16.35
N GLY A 498 3.67 -10.36 -15.79
CA GLY A 498 3.10 -9.60 -14.68
C GLY A 498 3.22 -10.31 -13.34
N LEU A 499 4.12 -11.30 -13.22
CA LEU A 499 4.38 -12.04 -11.99
C LEU A 499 5.49 -11.36 -11.19
N PHE A 500 5.23 -11.16 -9.90
CA PHE A 500 6.17 -10.57 -8.95
C PHE A 500 6.86 -11.65 -8.13
N ASP A 501 8.03 -11.31 -7.61
CA ASP A 501 8.75 -12.12 -6.61
C ASP A 501 9.04 -13.55 -7.12
N MET A 502 9.22 -13.72 -8.43
CA MET A 502 9.66 -15.01 -9.01
C MET A 502 11.14 -15.32 -8.67
N TYR A 503 11.86 -14.31 -8.19
CA TYR A 503 13.24 -14.38 -7.75
C TYR A 503 13.36 -13.74 -6.37
N GLY A 504 13.90 -14.46 -5.39
CA GLY A 504 14.07 -13.98 -4.04
C GLY A 504 12.76 -13.88 -3.26
N ASN A 505 12.74 -13.01 -2.25
CA ASN A 505 11.75 -12.94 -1.17
C ASN A 505 11.65 -14.28 -0.43
N VAL A 506 10.79 -15.23 -0.81
CA VAL A 506 10.83 -16.59 -0.29
C VAL A 506 10.96 -17.62 -1.39
N GLU A 507 11.69 -18.69 -1.07
CA GLU A 507 11.75 -19.86 -1.93
C GLU A 507 10.37 -20.52 -1.95
N GLU A 508 9.95 -21.10 -3.08
CA GLU A 508 8.58 -21.60 -3.27
C GLU A 508 8.55 -23.12 -3.42
N TRP A 509 7.71 -23.81 -2.64
CA TRP A 509 7.41 -25.22 -2.88
C TRP A 509 6.63 -25.42 -4.20
N VAL A 510 6.99 -26.45 -4.95
CA VAL A 510 6.24 -26.95 -6.12
C VAL A 510 5.72 -28.36 -5.88
N GLU A 511 4.87 -28.89 -6.77
CA GLU A 511 4.24 -30.21 -6.61
C GLU A 511 5.24 -31.38 -6.68
N ASP A 512 6.26 -31.22 -7.52
CA ASP A 512 7.14 -32.27 -8.01
C ASP A 512 8.00 -32.92 -6.92
N CYS A 513 8.25 -34.21 -7.10
CA CYS A 513 9.33 -34.88 -6.39
C CYS A 513 10.67 -34.41 -6.93
N TYR A 514 11.68 -34.39 -6.07
CA TYR A 514 13.04 -34.07 -6.51
C TYR A 514 13.68 -35.27 -7.19
N HIS A 515 14.24 -35.01 -8.37
CA HIS A 515 15.12 -35.92 -9.10
C HIS A 515 16.48 -35.24 -9.30
N PRO A 516 17.60 -36.00 -9.34
CA PRO A 516 18.95 -35.43 -9.42
C PRO A 516 19.21 -34.59 -10.68
N ASP A 517 18.47 -34.84 -11.75
CA ASP A 517 18.59 -34.22 -13.07
C ASP A 517 17.23 -34.29 -13.80
N TYR A 518 17.19 -33.89 -15.07
CA TYR A 518 16.01 -33.91 -15.93
C TYR A 518 16.05 -34.98 -17.04
N ALA A 519 16.90 -36.01 -16.93
CA ALA A 519 17.11 -36.96 -18.03
C ALA A 519 15.80 -37.65 -18.48
N ASP A 520 14.91 -37.94 -17.53
CA ASP A 520 13.61 -38.58 -17.73
C ASP A 520 12.43 -37.67 -17.36
N ALA A 521 12.64 -36.33 -17.38
CA ALA A 521 11.63 -35.37 -16.95
C ALA A 521 10.40 -35.35 -17.89
N PRO A 522 9.18 -35.16 -17.36
CA PRO A 522 7.98 -34.98 -18.18
C PRO A 522 8.07 -33.76 -19.10
N THR A 523 7.67 -33.93 -20.36
CA THR A 523 7.70 -32.86 -21.38
C THR A 523 6.35 -32.20 -21.63
N ASP A 524 5.32 -32.55 -20.87
CA ASP A 524 3.93 -32.10 -21.03
C ASP A 524 3.44 -31.17 -19.91
N GLY A 525 4.38 -30.66 -19.10
CA GLY A 525 4.11 -29.73 -18.01
C GLY A 525 3.47 -30.35 -16.78
N THR A 526 3.26 -31.68 -16.77
CA THR A 526 2.77 -32.40 -15.59
C THR A 526 3.84 -32.51 -14.50
N ALA A 527 3.41 -32.64 -13.23
CA ALA A 527 4.33 -32.81 -12.13
C ALA A 527 5.02 -34.18 -12.20
N TRP A 528 6.33 -34.20 -11.97
CA TRP A 528 7.13 -35.41 -11.93
C TRP A 528 6.95 -36.14 -10.59
N LEU A 529 5.99 -37.07 -10.57
CA LEU A 529 5.57 -37.81 -9.36
C LEU A 529 5.91 -39.31 -9.42
N ILE A 530 6.57 -39.76 -10.49
CA ILE A 530 7.02 -41.15 -10.65
C ILE A 530 8.43 -41.27 -10.07
N ASP A 531 8.71 -42.41 -9.41
CA ASP A 531 10.02 -42.73 -8.83
C ASP A 531 10.55 -41.65 -7.87
N CYS A 532 9.68 -41.13 -7.00
CA CYS A 532 10.01 -40.21 -5.91
C CYS A 532 10.94 -40.84 -4.85
N LYS A 533 12.19 -41.11 -5.23
CA LYS A 533 13.21 -41.64 -4.33
C LYS A 533 13.43 -40.61 -3.22
N SER A 534 13.47 -41.06 -1.97
CA SER A 534 13.65 -40.25 -0.74
C SER A 534 12.52 -39.27 -0.37
N ASP A 535 11.40 -39.24 -1.11
CA ASP A 535 10.22 -38.36 -0.87
C ASP A 535 10.54 -36.86 -0.76
N TYR A 536 11.72 -36.43 -1.22
CA TYR A 536 12.08 -35.02 -1.30
C TYR A 536 11.24 -34.29 -2.34
N ARG A 537 10.93 -33.01 -2.05
CA ARG A 537 10.14 -32.13 -2.91
C ARG A 537 11.00 -30.99 -3.43
N VAL A 538 10.70 -30.53 -4.63
CA VAL A 538 11.44 -29.43 -5.27
C VAL A 538 11.04 -28.09 -4.68
N ARG A 539 12.03 -27.18 -4.60
CA ARG A 539 11.86 -25.77 -4.23
C ARG A 539 12.53 -24.87 -5.26
N ARG A 540 11.95 -23.71 -5.56
CA ARG A 540 12.37 -22.81 -6.63
C ARG A 540 12.42 -21.33 -6.21
N GLY A 541 13.08 -20.49 -7.00
CA GLY A 541 13.01 -19.02 -6.88
C GLY A 541 14.04 -18.37 -5.96
N GLY A 542 14.62 -19.13 -5.04
CA GLY A 542 15.56 -18.59 -4.06
C GLY A 542 14.88 -17.69 -3.02
N SER A 543 15.62 -17.01 -2.15
CA SER A 543 15.03 -16.26 -1.03
C SER A 543 15.82 -15.00 -0.63
N TRP A 544 15.24 -14.22 0.29
CA TRP A 544 15.85 -13.05 0.91
C TRP A 544 17.23 -13.32 1.54
N GLY A 545 17.56 -14.57 1.86
CA GLY A 545 18.81 -14.96 2.51
C GLY A 545 19.87 -15.55 1.58
N TYR A 546 19.60 -15.64 0.28
CA TYR A 546 20.44 -16.33 -0.70
C TYR A 546 21.16 -15.36 -1.63
N ASP A 547 22.22 -15.82 -2.28
CA ASP A 547 23.03 -15.02 -3.21
C ASP A 547 22.44 -15.01 -4.63
N ALA A 548 22.92 -14.10 -5.48
CA ALA A 548 22.42 -13.91 -6.84
C ALA A 548 22.45 -15.19 -7.70
N LYS A 549 23.48 -16.03 -7.54
CA LYS A 549 23.65 -17.31 -8.24
C LYS A 549 22.56 -18.35 -7.94
N GLU A 550 21.79 -18.16 -6.88
CA GLU A 550 20.69 -19.04 -6.48
C GLU A 550 19.33 -18.49 -6.96
N MET A 551 19.30 -17.27 -7.52
CA MET A 551 18.09 -16.58 -7.98
C MET A 551 17.80 -16.84 -9.46
N LEU A 552 18.27 -17.95 -10.05
CA LEU A 552 18.11 -18.21 -11.48
C LEU A 552 16.75 -18.84 -11.76
N ALA A 553 16.21 -18.62 -12.96
CA ALA A 553 14.98 -19.30 -13.40
C ALA A 553 15.13 -20.84 -13.38
N SER A 554 16.33 -21.35 -13.63
CA SER A 554 16.67 -22.78 -13.61
C SER A 554 17.15 -23.30 -12.26
N SER A 555 17.36 -22.45 -11.25
CA SER A 555 17.85 -22.91 -9.95
C SER A 555 16.84 -23.84 -9.29
N ARG A 556 17.30 -25.01 -8.86
CA ARG A 556 16.50 -26.03 -8.17
C ARG A 556 17.15 -26.40 -6.84
N SER A 557 16.34 -26.46 -5.80
CA SER A 557 16.74 -27.05 -4.52
C SER A 557 15.68 -28.06 -4.08
N HIS A 558 15.92 -28.76 -2.96
CA HIS A 558 15.00 -29.76 -2.44
C HIS A 558 15.06 -29.85 -0.92
N ALA A 559 13.97 -30.32 -0.32
CA ALA A 559 13.91 -30.65 1.09
C ALA A 559 12.77 -31.64 1.38
N ALA A 560 12.76 -32.22 2.59
CA ALA A 560 11.74 -33.18 3.01
C ALA A 560 10.36 -32.49 3.04
N PRO A 561 9.26 -33.20 2.81
CA PRO A 561 7.93 -32.59 2.69
C PRO A 561 7.44 -31.99 4.03
N GLY A 562 8.03 -32.39 5.16
CA GLY A 562 7.82 -31.80 6.48
C GLY A 562 8.81 -30.69 6.86
N PHE A 563 9.77 -30.36 6.00
CA PHE A 563 10.75 -29.30 6.26
C PHE A 563 10.08 -27.93 6.16
N ALA A 564 10.32 -27.05 7.14
CA ALA A 564 9.78 -25.69 7.16
C ALA A 564 10.88 -24.71 7.59
N ARG A 565 10.99 -23.58 6.88
CA ARG A 565 11.96 -22.52 7.18
C ARG A 565 11.40 -21.14 6.90
N HIS A 566 11.97 -20.15 7.56
CA HIS A 566 11.54 -18.75 7.53
C HIS A 566 11.93 -17.98 6.25
N TYR A 567 12.32 -18.71 5.23
CA TYR A 567 12.63 -18.22 3.89
C TYR A 567 11.94 -19.07 2.81
N LEU A 568 11.01 -19.95 3.22
CA LEU A 568 10.36 -20.94 2.37
C LEU A 568 8.84 -20.80 2.51
N GLY A 569 8.20 -20.43 1.41
CA GLY A 569 6.77 -20.21 1.26
C GLY A 569 6.21 -20.94 0.04
N ILE A 570 5.17 -20.38 -0.57
CA ILE A 570 4.50 -20.95 -1.75
C ILE A 570 3.89 -19.90 -2.66
N ARG A 571 3.67 -20.31 -3.91
CA ARG A 571 2.71 -19.75 -4.84
C ARG A 571 1.71 -20.82 -5.23
N VAL A 572 0.51 -20.41 -5.64
CA VAL A 572 -0.53 -21.35 -6.10
C VAL A 572 -0.65 -21.37 -7.61
N ALA A 573 -1.07 -22.52 -8.14
CA ALA A 573 -1.63 -22.65 -9.48
C ALA A 573 -3.11 -22.98 -9.40
N ARG A 574 -3.85 -22.66 -10.46
CA ARG A 574 -5.27 -22.88 -10.59
C ARG A 574 -5.59 -23.41 -11.99
N ASP A 575 -6.32 -24.52 -12.07
CA ASP A 575 -6.77 -25.05 -13.36
C ASP A 575 -7.90 -24.17 -13.94
N LEU A 576 -8.02 -24.12 -15.27
CA LEU A 576 -8.97 -23.23 -15.98
C LEU A 576 -10.25 -23.93 -16.47
N ASN A 577 -10.49 -25.16 -16.01
CA ASN A 577 -11.64 -25.98 -16.40
C ASN A 577 -12.99 -25.31 -16.18
#